data_AF-A0A645DGG9-F1
#
_entry.id   AF-A0A645DGG9-F1
#
_cell.length_a   1.000
_cell.length_b   1.000
_cell.length_c   1.000
_cell.angle_alpha   90.00
_cell.angle_beta   90.00
_cell.angle_gamma   90.00
#
_symmetry.space_group_name_H-M   'P 1'
#
loop_
_entity.id
_entity.type
_entity.pdbx_description
1 polymer ?
#
loop_
_entity_poly.entity_id
_entity_poly.type
_entity_poly.pdbx_seq_one_letter_code
_entity_poly.pdbx_strand_id
1 'polypeptide(L)'
;MTGGFSGIMLYLLDLNFMNFVFERLNLQKINDYEEIDEIRSSAISEVSNIIISSYANAISHLSGIPINLSVPAMAINMLGGIMSVPMIEYGYTTDKIMMIGGKFICSNEKMSSNLLMLPDIKSLNFLLKKLGVYNE
;
A
#
# COMPACT_ATOMS: atom_id res chain seq x y z
N MET A 1 8.12 18.47 0.19
CA MET A 1 9.22 17.92 -0.62
C MET A 1 9.08 18.46 -2.04
N THR A 2 10.15 19.01 -2.60
CA THR A 2 10.19 19.64 -3.93
C THR A 2 10.20 18.58 -5.04
N GLY A 3 9.11 18.53 -5.83
CA GLY A 3 9.12 18.02 -7.20
C GLY A 3 8.31 16.76 -7.51
N GLY A 4 7.00 16.90 -7.74
CA GLY A 4 6.26 16.11 -8.74
C GLY A 4 5.04 15.32 -8.26
N PHE A 5 5.14 14.59 -7.16
CA PHE A 5 4.13 13.62 -6.76
C PHE A 5 3.95 13.57 -5.24
N SER A 6 2.71 13.72 -4.76
CA SER A 6 2.32 13.67 -3.36
C SER A 6 1.03 12.88 -3.18
N GLY A 7 0.97 12.09 -2.11
CA GLY A 7 -0.16 11.21 -1.82
C GLY A 7 0.11 10.28 -0.66
N ILE A 8 -0.91 9.50 -0.31
CA ILE A 8 -0.82 8.42 0.67
C ILE A 8 -0.80 7.08 -0.07
N MET A 9 0.07 6.17 0.36
CA MET A 9 0.04 4.76 -0.07
C MET A 9 -0.39 3.90 1.11
N LEU A 10 -1.44 3.11 0.92
CA LEU A 10 -1.93 2.16 1.93
C LEU A 10 -1.79 0.74 1.39
N TYR A 11 -1.13 -0.11 2.14
CA TYR A 11 -1.11 -1.54 1.87
C TYR A 11 -2.06 -2.24 2.84
N LEU A 12 -3.14 -2.82 2.30
CA LEU A 12 -4.20 -3.42 3.09
C LEU A 12 -3.97 -4.93 3.21
N LEU A 13 -3.87 -5.39 4.44
CA LEU A 13 -3.61 -6.78 4.79
C LEU A 13 -4.74 -7.35 5.64
N ASP A 14 -5.05 -8.62 5.42
CA ASP A 14 -5.97 -9.39 6.26
C ASP A 14 -5.20 -10.43 7.09
N LEU A 15 -5.90 -11.06 8.04
CA LEU A 15 -5.34 -12.11 8.89
C LEU A 15 -4.76 -13.28 8.09
N ASN A 16 -5.34 -13.61 6.93
CA ASN A 16 -4.87 -14.70 6.09
C ASN A 16 -3.48 -14.40 5.54
N PHE A 17 -3.27 -13.20 4.99
CA PHE A 17 -1.96 -12.76 4.50
C PHE A 17 -0.93 -12.72 5.61
N MET A 18 -1.29 -12.17 6.77
CA MET A 18 -0.35 -12.09 7.89
C MET A 18 0.07 -13.48 8.37
N ASN A 19 -0.88 -14.40 8.54
CA ASN A 19 -0.59 -15.78 8.93
C ASN A 19 0.23 -16.54 7.89
N PHE A 20 0.04 -16.24 6.61
CA PHE A 20 0.88 -16.77 5.55
C PHE A 20 2.35 -16.32 5.72
N VAL A 21 2.56 -15.03 5.97
CA VAL A 21 3.91 -14.49 6.24
C VAL A 21 4.51 -15.12 7.50
N PHE A 22 3.75 -15.20 8.59
CA PHE A 22 4.22 -15.79 9.84
C PHE A 22 4.67 -17.24 9.67
N GLU A 23 3.88 -18.06 8.98
CA GLU A 23 4.23 -19.45 8.71
C GLU A 23 5.56 -19.57 7.94
N ARG A 24 5.77 -18.71 6.93
CA ARG A 24 7.01 -18.70 6.14
C ARG A 24 8.24 -18.22 6.91
N LEU A 25 8.03 -17.51 8.01
CA LEU A 25 9.08 -17.07 8.93
C LEU A 25 9.20 -17.97 10.17
N ASN A 26 8.55 -19.15 10.18
CA ASN A 26 8.50 -20.06 11.31
C ASN A 26 7.93 -19.43 12.61
N LEU A 27 7.05 -18.43 12.47
CA LEU A 27 6.29 -17.83 13.56
C LEU A 27 4.93 -18.52 13.68
N GLN A 28 4.39 -18.56 14.91
CA GLN A 28 3.06 -19.12 15.13
C GLN A 28 1.98 -18.20 14.56
N LYS A 29 0.99 -18.83 13.91
CA LYS A 29 -0.23 -18.16 13.46
C LYS A 29 -0.99 -17.56 14.63
N ILE A 30 -1.77 -16.54 14.31
CA ILE A 30 -2.67 -15.83 15.22
C ILE A 30 -4.11 -16.03 14.74
N ASN A 31 -5.07 -15.96 15.66
CA ASN A 31 -6.50 -15.99 15.34
C ASN A 31 -7.14 -14.60 15.43
N ASP A 32 -6.56 -13.72 16.24
CA ASP A 32 -6.97 -12.33 16.40
C ASP A 32 -5.78 -11.37 16.23
N TYR A 33 -6.06 -10.14 15.78
CA TYR A 33 -5.05 -9.09 15.62
C TYR A 33 -4.43 -8.65 16.97
N GLU A 34 -5.13 -8.86 18.09
CA GLU A 34 -4.63 -8.61 19.46
C GLU A 34 -3.43 -9.50 19.83
N GLU A 35 -3.24 -10.63 19.14
CA GLU A 35 -2.13 -11.55 19.37
C GLU A 35 -0.82 -11.13 18.66
N ILE A 36 -0.82 -9.98 17.96
CA ILE A 36 0.37 -9.46 17.27
C ILE A 36 1.35 -8.90 18.30
N ASP A 37 2.45 -9.61 18.50
CA ASP A 37 3.60 -9.17 19.28
C ASP A 37 4.61 -8.35 18.45
N GLU A 38 5.66 -7.86 19.10
CA GLU A 38 6.67 -7.02 18.47
C GLU A 38 7.38 -7.72 17.29
N ILE A 39 7.64 -9.02 17.41
CA ILE A 39 8.31 -9.80 16.35
C ILE A 39 7.39 -9.91 15.13
N ARG A 40 6.11 -10.24 15.32
CA ARG A 40 5.13 -10.31 14.23
C ARG A 40 4.90 -8.95 13.59
N SER A 41 4.77 -7.89 14.40
CA SER A 41 4.62 -6.51 13.95
C SER A 41 5.80 -6.08 13.05
N SER A 42 7.03 -6.36 13.50
CA SER A 42 8.25 -6.05 12.74
C SER A 42 8.31 -6.85 11.44
N ALA A 43 7.99 -8.14 11.48
CA ALA A 43 7.96 -9.00 10.29
C ALA A 43 6.99 -8.49 9.21
N ILE A 44 5.76 -8.14 9.60
CA ILE A 44 4.77 -7.57 8.67
C ILE A 44 5.22 -6.21 8.14
N SER A 45 5.80 -5.37 9.00
CA SER A 45 6.30 -4.05 8.60
C SER A 45 7.39 -4.17 7.54
N GLU A 46 8.34 -5.09 7.70
CA GLU A 46 9.42 -5.30 6.74
C GLU A 46 8.90 -5.85 5.40
N VAL A 47 8.03 -6.87 5.44
CA VAL A 47 7.41 -7.42 4.22
C VAL A 47 6.60 -6.34 3.50
N SER A 48 5.85 -5.53 4.23
CA SER A 48 5.07 -4.42 3.67
C SER A 48 5.96 -3.35 3.06
N ASN A 49 7.08 -3.02 3.72
CA ASN A 49 8.06 -2.06 3.22
C ASN A 49 8.66 -2.52 1.89
N ILE A 50 9.01 -3.80 1.75
CA ILE A 50 9.51 -4.38 0.50
C ILE A 50 8.46 -4.28 -0.63
N ILE A 51 7.21 -4.63 -0.32
CA ILE A 51 6.11 -4.63 -1.31
C ILE A 51 5.82 -3.19 -1.77
N ILE A 52 5.58 -2.27 -0.84
CA ILE A 52 5.27 -0.86 -1.16
C ILE A 52 6.41 -0.23 -1.96
N SER A 53 7.66 -0.48 -1.56
CA SER A 53 8.85 0.00 -2.29
C SER A 53 8.92 -0.56 -3.70
N SER A 54 8.60 -1.83 -3.89
CA SER A 54 8.59 -2.46 -5.23
C SER A 54 7.55 -1.81 -6.14
N TYR A 55 6.35 -1.53 -5.63
CA TYR A 55 5.31 -0.83 -6.39
C TYR A 55 5.70 0.62 -6.71
N ALA A 56 6.19 1.37 -5.74
CA ALA A 56 6.61 2.75 -5.96
C ALA A 56 7.75 2.86 -6.98
N ASN A 57 8.73 1.95 -6.90
CA ASN A 57 9.82 1.87 -7.87
C ASN A 57 9.33 1.54 -9.27
N ALA A 58 8.38 0.61 -9.41
CA ALA A 58 7.79 0.27 -10.70
C ALA A 58 7.03 1.47 -11.31
N ILE A 59 6.22 2.18 -10.52
CA ILE A 59 5.51 3.39 -10.99
C ILE A 59 6.50 4.49 -11.36
N SER A 60 7.54 4.69 -10.54
CA SER A 60 8.61 5.65 -10.80
C SER A 60 9.32 5.36 -12.13
N HIS A 61 9.69 4.09 -12.38
CA HIS A 61 10.31 3.67 -13.64
C HIS A 61 9.38 3.83 -14.85
N LEU A 62 8.08 3.48 -14.72
CA LEU A 62 7.12 3.58 -15.82
C LEU A 62 6.80 5.04 -16.19
N SER A 63 6.70 5.92 -15.19
CA SER A 63 6.31 7.31 -15.38
C SER A 63 7.49 8.28 -15.56
N GLY A 64 8.70 7.85 -15.21
CA GLY A 64 9.88 8.71 -15.09
C GLY A 64 9.77 9.76 -13.97
N ILE A 65 8.83 9.59 -13.03
CA ILE A 65 8.62 10.50 -11.90
C ILE A 65 9.33 9.92 -10.68
N PRO A 66 10.26 10.64 -10.03
CA PRO A 66 10.86 10.16 -8.79
C PRO A 66 9.81 10.10 -7.67
N ILE A 67 9.60 8.91 -7.11
CA ILE A 67 8.73 8.69 -5.95
C ILE A 67 9.62 8.40 -4.74
N ASN A 68 9.53 9.27 -3.73
CA ASN A 68 10.23 9.09 -2.46
C ASN A 68 9.23 8.59 -1.41
N LEU A 69 9.52 7.45 -0.80
CA LEU A 69 8.69 6.85 0.24
C LEU A 69 9.24 7.18 1.63
N SER A 70 8.34 7.46 2.57
CA SER A 70 8.65 7.34 3.99
C SER A 70 8.58 5.87 4.42
N VAL A 71 9.16 5.55 5.58
CA VAL A 71 8.94 4.25 6.23
C VAL A 71 7.43 4.10 6.49
N PRO A 72 6.82 2.94 6.18
CA PRO A 72 5.39 2.73 6.42
C PRO A 72 5.09 2.69 7.93
N ALA A 73 3.98 3.29 8.33
CA ALA A 73 3.40 3.12 9.65
C ALA A 73 2.38 1.97 9.61
N MET A 74 2.36 1.14 10.65
CA MET A 74 1.38 0.07 10.80
C MET A 74 0.20 0.54 11.66
N ALA A 75 -1.01 0.22 11.22
CA ALA A 75 -2.22 0.42 12.00
C ALA A 75 -3.14 -0.80 11.83
N ILE A 76 -3.77 -1.20 12.94
CA ILE A 76 -4.74 -2.30 12.97
C ILE A 76 -6.09 -1.68 13.31
N ASN A 77 -7.05 -1.82 12.40
CA ASN A 77 -8.41 -1.35 12.61
C ASN A 77 -9.35 -2.06 11.62
N MET A 78 -10.65 -1.92 11.81
CA MET A 78 -11.63 -2.20 10.78
C MET A 78 -11.33 -1.36 9.53
N LEU A 79 -11.62 -1.91 8.35
CA LEU A 79 -11.33 -1.25 7.07
C LEU A 79 -11.90 0.17 6.99
N GLY A 80 -13.12 0.40 7.51
CA GLY A 80 -13.73 1.73 7.54
C GLY A 80 -12.94 2.74 8.37
N GLY A 81 -12.34 2.30 9.49
CA GLY A 81 -11.45 3.13 10.31
C GLY A 81 -10.18 3.52 9.56
N ILE A 82 -9.52 2.55 8.91
CA ILE A 82 -8.33 2.82 8.07
C ILE A 82 -8.66 3.77 6.91
N MET A 83 -9.77 3.54 6.21
CA MET A 83 -10.18 4.34 5.05
C MET A 83 -10.67 5.74 5.42
N SER A 84 -11.15 5.96 6.65
CA SER A 84 -11.59 7.28 7.09
C SER A 84 -10.50 8.35 6.99
N VAL A 85 -9.24 7.99 7.27
CA VAL A 85 -8.10 8.92 7.25
C VAL A 85 -7.88 9.54 5.87
N PRO A 86 -7.63 8.76 4.80
CA PRO A 86 -7.46 9.35 3.47
C PRO A 86 -8.75 9.99 2.93
N MET A 87 -9.93 9.51 3.33
CA MET A 87 -11.20 10.12 2.92
C MET A 87 -11.40 11.52 3.51
N ILE A 88 -11.01 11.73 4.78
CA ILE A 88 -11.05 13.06 5.41
C ILE A 88 -10.01 13.98 4.79
N GLU A 89 -8.81 13.46 4.52
CA GLU A 89 -7.69 14.23 3.97
C GLU A 89 -7.95 14.70 2.52
N TYR A 90 -8.44 13.80 1.67
CA TYR A 90 -8.58 14.07 0.23
C TYR A 90 -10.01 14.21 -0.27
N GLY A 91 -11.02 13.81 0.49
CA GLY A 91 -12.42 13.77 0.04
C GLY A 91 -13.02 15.14 -0.31
N TYR A 92 -12.44 16.23 0.21
CA TYR A 92 -12.83 17.59 -0.19
C TYR A 92 -12.22 18.03 -1.52
N THR A 93 -11.11 17.42 -1.92
CA THR A 93 -10.35 17.82 -3.10
C THR A 93 -10.73 16.94 -4.28
N THR A 94 -10.98 15.64 -4.05
CA THR A 94 -11.26 14.66 -5.10
C THR A 94 -12.22 13.56 -4.65
N ASP A 95 -13.02 13.07 -5.60
CA ASP A 95 -13.83 11.87 -5.48
C ASP A 95 -13.17 10.64 -6.17
N LYS A 96 -11.90 10.76 -6.59
CA LYS A 96 -11.16 9.70 -7.30
C LYS A 96 -10.03 9.13 -6.47
N ILE A 97 -9.91 7.80 -6.51
CA ILE A 97 -8.83 7.03 -5.86
C ILE A 97 -8.18 6.13 -6.91
N MET A 98 -6.86 6.02 -6.89
CA MET A 98 -6.13 5.06 -7.72
C MET A 98 -5.91 3.76 -6.93
N MET A 99 -6.54 2.68 -7.35
CA MET A 99 -6.34 1.36 -6.75
C MET A 99 -5.40 0.53 -7.59
N ILE A 100 -4.39 -0.06 -6.96
CA ILE A 100 -3.47 -1.01 -7.59
C ILE A 100 -3.72 -2.38 -6.95
N GLY A 101 -4.49 -3.19 -7.66
CA GLY A 101 -4.71 -4.58 -7.29
C GLY A 101 -3.49 -5.43 -7.63
N GLY A 102 -3.04 -6.23 -6.67
CA GLY A 102 -1.94 -7.16 -6.81
C GLY A 102 -2.32 -8.57 -6.37
N LYS A 103 -1.53 -9.54 -6.81
CA LYS A 103 -1.58 -10.91 -6.30
C LYS A 103 -0.23 -11.27 -5.75
N PHE A 104 -0.19 -11.66 -4.49
CA PHE A 104 1.00 -12.23 -3.89
C PHE A 104 0.99 -13.74 -4.19
N ILE A 105 2.07 -14.25 -4.78
CA ILE A 105 2.17 -15.64 -5.21
C ILE A 105 3.45 -16.22 -4.61
N CYS A 106 3.33 -17.27 -3.80
CA CYS A 106 4.47 -17.94 -3.20
C CYS A 106 4.12 -19.42 -2.94
N SER A 107 4.99 -20.34 -3.38
CA SER A 107 4.83 -21.79 -3.18
C SER A 107 3.44 -22.33 -3.57
N ASN A 108 2.93 -21.92 -4.75
CA ASN A 108 1.59 -22.22 -5.28
C ASN A 108 0.40 -21.64 -4.50
N GLU A 109 0.61 -20.96 -3.38
CA GLU A 109 -0.43 -20.19 -2.70
C GLU A 109 -0.56 -18.81 -3.31
N LYS A 110 -1.81 -18.34 -3.41
CA LYS A 110 -2.15 -17.02 -3.97
C LYS A 110 -2.95 -16.25 -2.95
N MET A 111 -2.48 -15.07 -2.60
CA MET A 111 -3.17 -14.15 -1.72
C MET A 111 -3.42 -12.84 -2.42
N SER A 112 -4.57 -12.23 -2.12
CA SER A 112 -4.87 -10.88 -2.60
C SER A 112 -3.95 -9.89 -1.89
N SER A 113 -3.33 -9.01 -2.67
CA SER A 113 -2.45 -7.94 -2.16
C SER A 113 -3.00 -6.64 -2.70
N ASN A 114 -3.67 -5.84 -1.86
CA ASN A 114 -4.28 -4.60 -2.29
C ASN A 114 -3.44 -3.41 -1.85
N LEU A 115 -2.91 -2.67 -2.83
CA LEU A 115 -2.24 -1.41 -2.60
C LEU A 115 -3.16 -0.28 -3.09
N LEU A 116 -3.49 0.64 -2.20
CA LEU A 116 -4.21 1.85 -2.53
C LEU A 116 -3.21 2.99 -2.65
N MET A 117 -3.31 3.74 -3.75
CA MET A 117 -2.57 4.98 -3.93
C MET A 117 -3.57 6.11 -3.98
N LEU A 118 -3.43 7.05 -3.04
CA LEU A 118 -4.27 8.23 -2.93
C LEU A 118 -3.42 9.47 -3.20
N PRO A 119 -3.05 9.71 -4.47
CA PRO A 119 -2.39 10.96 -4.85
C PRO A 119 -3.36 12.13 -4.74
N ASP A 120 -2.82 13.33 -4.50
CA ASP A 120 -3.59 14.54 -4.79
C ASP A 120 -3.92 14.62 -6.30
N ILE A 121 -4.94 15.39 -6.68
CA ILE A 121 -5.39 15.49 -8.09
C ILE A 121 -4.27 15.92 -9.03
N LYS A 122 -3.41 16.85 -8.59
CA LYS A 122 -2.32 17.38 -9.43
C LYS A 122 -1.35 16.25 -9.76
N SER A 123 -0.99 15.46 -8.77
CA SER A 123 -0.11 14.31 -8.85
C SER A 123 -0.72 13.18 -9.67
N LEU A 124 -2.02 12.91 -9.50
CA LEU A 124 -2.75 11.91 -10.29
C LEU A 124 -2.77 12.26 -11.78
N ASN A 125 -3.19 13.49 -12.10
CA ASN A 125 -3.25 13.94 -13.49
C ASN A 125 -1.86 13.95 -14.13
N PHE A 126 -0.86 14.38 -13.38
CA PHE A 126 0.53 14.35 -13.85
C PHE A 126 1.03 12.92 -14.12
N LEU A 127 0.73 11.99 -13.22
CA LEU A 127 1.05 10.57 -13.39
C LEU A 127 0.37 9.99 -14.63
N LEU A 128 -0.95 10.17 -14.78
CA LEU A 128 -1.70 9.61 -15.90
C LEU A 128 -1.26 10.21 -17.26
N LYS A 129 -0.90 11.51 -17.29
CA LYS A 129 -0.32 12.15 -18.48
C LYS A 129 1.04 11.56 -18.83
N LYS A 130 1.90 11.28 -17.83
CA LYS A 130 3.20 10.63 -18.03
C LYS A 130 3.10 9.18 -18.49
N LEU A 131 2.08 8.47 -18.04
CA LEU A 131 1.78 7.11 -18.48
C LEU A 131 1.09 7.07 -19.87
N GLY A 132 0.76 8.22 -20.47
CA GLY A 132 0.13 8.30 -21.79
C GLY A 132 -1.33 7.83 -21.83
N VAL A 133 -2.01 7.81 -20.68
CA VAL A 133 -3.41 7.34 -20.55
C VAL A 133 -4.40 8.47 -20.25
N TYR A 134 -3.92 9.70 -20.11
CA TYR A 134 -4.75 10.89 -19.94
C TYR A 134 -4.74 11.73 -21.21
N ASN A 135 -5.88 11.78 -21.89
CA ASN A 135 -6.14 12.71 -22.98
C ASN A 135 -6.94 13.89 -22.42
N GLU A 136 -6.51 15.11 -22.74
CA GLU A 136 -7.22 16.35 -22.42
C GLU A 136 -8.61 16.41 -23.07
#